data_AF-A0A3D2UZ03-F1
#
_entry.id   AF-A0A3D2UZ03-F1
#
_cell.length_a   1.000
_cell.length_b   1.000
_cell.length_c   1.000
_cell.angle_alpha   90.00
_cell.angle_beta   90.00
_cell.angle_gamma   90.00
#
_symmetry.space_group_name_H-M   'P 1'
#
loop_
_entity.id
_entity.type
_entity.pdbx_description
1 polymer ?
#
loop_
_entity_poly.entity_id
_entity_poly.type
_entity_poly.pdbx_seq_one_letter_code
_entity_poly.pdbx_strand_id
1 'polypeptide(L)'
;DTLEPGNYSSRDFIARLSETIDDEESILVTARKNNIPVFCPALNDSSIGIGLTEHYYTARKAGRAPITIDSIRDNYELTQIVVNSTRTAAFYVAGGVPKN
;
A
#
# COMPACT_ATOMS: atom_id res chain seq x y z
N ASP A 1 -13.17 4.44 7.34
CA ASP A 1 -13.86 4.26 6.05
C ASP A 1 -14.13 5.63 5.42
N THR A 2 -13.07 6.30 4.96
CA THR A 2 -13.11 7.69 4.47
C THR A 2 -12.58 7.86 3.05
N LEU A 3 -12.11 6.76 2.43
CA LEU A 3 -11.63 6.79 1.05
C LEU A 3 -12.82 6.71 0.11
N GLU A 4 -12.81 7.57 -0.92
CA GLU A 4 -13.77 7.48 -2.00
C GLU A 4 -13.63 6.16 -2.76
N PRO A 5 -14.73 5.59 -3.29
CA PRO A 5 -14.66 4.43 -4.15
C PRO A 5 -13.70 4.65 -5.31
N GLY A 6 -12.85 3.68 -5.58
CA GLY A 6 -11.82 3.83 -6.59
C GLY A 6 -10.80 2.71 -6.57
N ASN A 7 -9.89 2.78 -7.53
CA ASN A 7 -8.81 1.83 -7.67
C ASN A 7 -7.50 2.42 -7.16
N TYR A 8 -6.96 1.87 -6.08
CA TYR A 8 -5.75 2.34 -5.40
C TYR A 8 -4.66 1.28 -5.50
N SER A 9 -3.39 1.67 -5.52
CA SER A 9 -2.29 0.73 -5.30
C SER A 9 -2.04 0.53 -3.80
N SER A 10 -1.28 -0.49 -3.38
CA SER A 10 -0.89 -0.61 -1.96
C SER A 10 -0.04 0.59 -1.53
N ARG A 11 0.82 1.10 -2.44
CA ARG A 11 1.59 2.32 -2.20
C ARG A 11 0.70 3.54 -1.94
N ASP A 12 -0.34 3.73 -2.75
CA ASP A 12 -1.30 4.84 -2.60
C ASP A 12 -2.11 4.73 -1.31
N PHE A 13 -2.51 3.50 -0.95
CA PHE A 13 -3.27 3.21 0.25
C PHE A 13 -2.44 3.43 1.52
N ILE A 14 -1.21 2.88 1.56
CA ILE A 14 -0.29 3.01 2.70
C ILE A 14 0.13 4.47 2.92
N ALA A 15 0.34 5.23 1.84
CA ALA A 15 0.63 6.66 1.95
C ALA A 15 -0.50 7.40 2.68
N ARG A 16 -1.76 7.17 2.31
CA ARG A 16 -2.92 7.76 2.99
C ARG A 16 -3.11 7.25 4.42
N LEU A 17 -2.85 5.97 4.65
CA LEU A 17 -2.86 5.41 6.01
C LEU A 17 -1.82 6.10 6.90
N SER A 18 -0.64 6.41 6.37
CA SER A 18 0.41 7.11 7.14
C SER A 18 0.00 8.52 7.56
N GLU A 19 -0.96 9.15 6.87
CA GLU A 19 -1.51 10.46 7.24
C GLU A 19 -2.35 10.42 8.51
N THR A 20 -2.91 9.25 8.85
CA THR A 20 -3.73 9.06 10.04
C THR A 20 -2.94 8.61 11.28
N ILE A 21 -1.62 8.46 11.16
CA ILE A 21 -0.74 7.99 12.24
C ILE A 21 0.02 9.18 12.81
N ASP A 22 -0.11 9.37 14.13
CA ASP A 22 0.62 10.38 14.91
C ASP A 22 1.53 9.67 15.93
N ASP A 23 2.53 8.98 15.39
CA ASP A 23 3.55 8.25 16.15
C ASP A 23 4.91 8.44 15.47
N GLU A 24 5.82 9.13 16.15
CA GLU A 24 7.16 9.44 15.65
C GLU A 24 8.05 8.21 15.49
N GLU A 25 7.78 7.13 16.24
CA GLU A 25 8.53 5.86 16.14
C GLU A 25 8.00 4.97 15.01
N SER A 26 6.93 5.38 14.31
CA SER A 26 6.36 4.62 13.21
C SER A 26 7.24 4.67 11.95
N ILE A 27 7.50 3.48 11.39
CA ILE A 27 8.17 3.32 10.09
C ILE A 27 7.39 4.08 8.99
N LEU A 28 6.06 4.02 9.02
CA LEU A 28 5.22 4.68 8.00
C LEU A 28 5.28 6.20 8.12
N VAL A 29 5.32 6.74 9.35
CA VAL A 29 5.49 8.19 9.58
C VAL A 29 6.86 8.65 9.10
N THR A 30 7.90 7.89 9.42
CA THR A 30 9.27 8.16 8.95
C THR A 30 9.36 8.13 7.42
N ALA A 31 8.77 7.11 6.77
CA ALA A 31 8.73 6.98 5.32
C ALA A 31 8.01 8.17 4.66
N ARG A 32 6.83 8.56 5.19
CA ARG A 32 6.07 9.74 4.74
C ARG A 32 6.92 11.01 4.82
N LYS A 33 7.55 11.28 5.97
CA LYS A 33 8.37 12.51 6.19
C LYS A 33 9.55 12.61 5.22
N ASN A 34 10.09 11.48 4.80
CA ASN A 34 11.23 11.40 3.89
C ASN A 34 10.82 11.15 2.42
N ASN A 35 9.53 11.19 2.10
CA ASN A 35 8.99 10.89 0.77
C ASN A 35 9.45 9.51 0.22
N ILE A 36 9.56 8.50 1.09
CA ILE A 36 9.95 7.14 0.71
C ILE A 36 8.68 6.33 0.42
N PRO A 37 8.53 5.79 -0.81
CA PRO A 37 7.39 4.94 -1.15
C PRO A 37 7.48 3.58 -0.45
N VAL A 38 6.34 3.09 0.06
CA VAL A 38 6.22 1.77 0.69
C VAL A 38 5.24 0.94 -0.11
N PHE A 39 5.69 -0.21 -0.61
CA PHE A 39 4.89 -1.14 -1.39
C PHE A 39 4.57 -2.40 -0.57
N CYS A 40 3.33 -2.89 -0.66
CA CYS A 40 2.91 -4.15 -0.05
C CYS A 40 1.97 -4.92 -1.00
N PRO A 41 2.52 -5.66 -1.99
CA PRO A 41 1.71 -6.34 -3.02
C PRO A 41 0.72 -7.37 -2.46
N ALA A 42 1.02 -7.97 -1.30
CA ALA A 42 0.19 -8.96 -0.62
C ALA A 42 -0.59 -8.36 0.57
N LEU A 43 -1.10 -7.13 0.42
CA LEU A 43 -1.81 -6.41 1.49
C LEU A 43 -3.02 -7.18 2.05
N ASN A 44 -3.68 -8.00 1.22
CA ASN A 44 -4.84 -8.80 1.59
C ASN A 44 -4.52 -9.92 2.60
N ASP A 45 -3.26 -10.38 2.66
CA ASP A 45 -2.81 -11.39 3.62
C ASP A 45 -2.32 -10.72 4.92
N SER A 46 -3.20 -9.94 5.54
CA SER A 46 -2.91 -9.18 6.76
C SER A 46 -4.18 -8.77 7.51
N SER A 47 -4.02 -8.22 8.71
CA SER A 47 -5.14 -7.61 9.45
C SER A 47 -5.77 -6.42 8.71
N ILE A 48 -4.98 -5.68 7.91
CA ILE A 48 -5.52 -4.65 7.02
C ILE A 48 -6.43 -5.31 5.96
N GLY A 49 -6.01 -6.46 5.42
CA GLY A 49 -6.82 -7.26 4.50
C GLY A 49 -8.16 -7.71 5.08
N ILE A 50 -8.20 -8.06 6.36
CA ILE A 50 -9.45 -8.39 7.07
C ILE A 50 -10.36 -7.14 7.13
N GLY A 51 -9.82 -5.97 7.49
CA GLY A 51 -10.59 -4.72 7.50
C GLY A 51 -11.11 -4.31 6.11
N LEU A 52 -10.30 -4.52 5.07
CA LEU A 52 -10.72 -4.30 3.68
C LEU A 52 -11.83 -5.27 3.25
N THR A 53 -11.82 -6.51 3.77
CA THR A 53 -12.88 -7.50 3.53
C THR A 53 -14.20 -7.07 4.18
N GLU A 54 -14.15 -6.54 5.40
CA GLU A 54 -15.33 -5.97 6.06
C GLU A 54 -15.87 -4.75 5.29
N HIS A 55 -15.00 -3.82 4.89
CA HIS A 55 -15.39 -2.70 4.03
C HIS A 55 -16.05 -3.18 2.73
N TYR A 56 -15.45 -4.18 2.07
CA TYR A 56 -16.01 -4.76 0.86
C TYR A 56 -17.42 -5.30 1.06
N TYR A 57 -17.64 -6.08 2.12
CA TYR A 57 -18.95 -6.64 2.44
C TYR A 57 -19.99 -5.55 2.74
N THR A 58 -19.64 -4.58 3.59
CA THR A 58 -20.56 -3.52 4.03
C THR A 58 -20.92 -2.55 2.91
N ALA A 59 -19.95 -2.16 2.06
CA ALA A 59 -20.20 -1.33 0.88
C ALA A 59 -21.19 -2.02 -0.08
N ARG A 60 -20.97 -3.30 -0.40
CA ARG A 60 -21.87 -4.06 -1.28
C ARG A 60 -23.27 -4.21 -0.70
N LYS A 61 -23.39 -4.49 0.60
CA LYS A 61 -24.70 -4.58 1.28
C LYS A 61 -25.46 -3.25 1.23
N ALA A 62 -24.75 -2.13 1.26
CA ALA A 62 -25.32 -0.79 1.16
C ALA A 62 -25.52 -0.29 -0.29
N GLY A 63 -25.26 -1.12 -1.32
CA GLY A 63 -25.36 -0.72 -2.72
C GLY A 63 -24.31 0.28 -3.18
N ARG A 64 -23.20 0.43 -2.43
CA ARG A 64 -22.07 1.30 -2.75
C ARG A 64 -20.94 0.50 -3.41
N ALA A 65 -20.17 1.15 -4.26
CA ALA A 65 -18.93 0.59 -4.78
C ALA A 65 -17.86 0.57 -3.67
N PRO A 66 -17.18 -0.56 -3.39
CA PRO A 66 -16.03 -0.59 -2.48
C PRO A 66 -14.79 0.00 -3.14
N ILE A 67 -13.77 0.32 -2.35
CA ILE A 67 -12.42 0.53 -2.89
C ILE A 67 -11.83 -0.79 -3.40
N THR A 68 -10.87 -0.70 -4.33
CA THR A 68 -10.07 -1.84 -4.80
C THR A 68 -8.59 -1.55 -4.64
N ILE A 69 -7.80 -2.61 -4.43
CA ILE A 69 -6.35 -2.56 -4.39
C ILE A 69 -5.79 -3.23 -5.64
N ASP A 70 -4.96 -2.52 -6.40
CA ASP A 70 -4.37 -2.92 -7.67
C ASP A 70 -2.86 -3.11 -7.50
N SER A 71 -2.46 -4.37 -7.41
CA SER A 71 -1.07 -4.79 -7.30
C SER A 71 -0.28 -4.62 -8.61
N ILE A 72 -0.95 -4.51 -9.76
CA ILE A 72 -0.27 -4.23 -11.04
C ILE A 72 0.21 -2.78 -11.06
N ARG A 73 -0.55 -1.84 -10.50
CA ARG A 73 -0.11 -0.45 -10.33
C ARG A 73 1.12 -0.32 -9.42
N ASP A 74 1.20 -1.12 -8.36
CA ASP A 74 2.41 -1.19 -7.51
C ASP A 74 3.63 -1.64 -8.33
N ASN A 75 3.50 -2.76 -9.03
CA ASN A 75 4.60 -3.31 -9.84
C ASN A 75 5.03 -2.34 -10.95
N TYR A 76 4.08 -1.66 -11.59
CA TYR A 76 4.36 -0.65 -12.61
C TYR A 76 5.19 0.50 -12.03
N GLU A 77 4.77 1.09 -10.92
CA GLU A 77 5.49 2.19 -10.27
C GLU A 77 6.89 1.76 -9.80
N LEU A 78 7.00 0.60 -9.14
CA LEU A 78 8.28 0.03 -8.73
C LEU A 78 9.23 -0.15 -9.93
N THR A 79 8.72 -0.67 -11.04
CA THR A 79 9.49 -0.82 -12.29
C THR A 79 9.94 0.54 -12.83
N GLN A 80 9.09 1.57 -12.79
CA GLN A 80 9.49 2.91 -13.22
C GLN A 80 10.61 3.47 -12.34
N ILE A 81 10.58 3.24 -11.02
CA ILE A 81 11.67 3.65 -10.12
C ILE A 81 12.99 3.00 -10.54
N VAL A 82 12.98 1.69 -10.79
CA VAL A 82 14.18 0.95 -11.18
C VAL A 82 14.71 1.40 -12.55
N VAL A 83 13.85 1.49 -13.56
CA VAL A 83 14.25 1.85 -14.94
C VAL A 83 14.79 3.27 -15.04
N ASN A 84 14.29 4.20 -14.22
CA ASN A 84 14.75 5.58 -14.20
C ASN A 84 15.97 5.81 -13.28
N SER A 85 16.41 4.79 -12.54
CA SER A 85 17.57 4.88 -11.66
C SER A 85 18.87 4.56 -12.42
N THR A 86 19.89 5.41 -12.31
CA THR A 86 21.19 5.16 -12.95
C THR A 86 21.92 3.95 -12.38
N ARG A 87 21.71 3.68 -11.09
CA ARG A 87 22.26 2.54 -10.34
C ARG A 87 21.26 2.16 -9.25
N THR A 88 21.13 0.86 -9.00
CA THR A 88 20.25 0.31 -7.97
C THR A 88 21.00 -0.63 -7.06
N ALA A 89 20.64 -0.65 -5.79
CA ALA A 89 21.07 -1.65 -4.83
C ALA A 89 19.84 -2.13 -4.06
N ALA A 90 19.87 -3.37 -3.59
CA ALA A 90 18.81 -3.94 -2.77
C ALA A 90 19.40 -4.50 -1.47
N PHE A 91 18.73 -4.21 -0.36
CA PHE A 91 19.04 -4.75 0.96
C PHE A 91 17.82 -5.53 1.45
N TYR A 92 17.95 -6.84 1.55
CA TYR A 92 16.86 -7.71 1.97
C TYR A 92 17.09 -8.19 3.40
N VAL A 93 16.08 -8.00 4.25
CA VAL A 93 16.00 -8.68 5.54
C VAL A 93 15.04 -9.84 5.35
N ALA A 94 15.56 -11.07 5.37
CA ALA A 94 14.84 -12.31 5.08
C ALA A 94 14.34 -12.45 3.61
N GLY A 95 13.28 -13.23 3.39
CA GLY A 95 12.75 -13.62 2.08
C GLY A 95 11.26 -13.30 1.90
N GLY A 96 10.55 -14.12 1.13
CA GLY A 96 9.10 -13.94 0.87
C GLY A 96 8.80 -12.90 -0.22
N VAL A 97 7.59 -12.34 -0.20
CA VAL A 97 7.12 -11.36 -1.19
C VAL A 97 8.04 -10.15 -1.32
N PRO A 98 8.61 -9.55 -0.24
CA PRO A 98 9.51 -8.39 -0.39
C PRO A 98 10.83 -8.69 -1.11
N LYS A 99 11.26 -9.96 -1.18
CA LYS A 99 12.48 -10.35 -1.90
C LYS A 99 12.21 -10.56 -3.40
N ASN A 100 11.00 -10.97 -3.76
CA ASN A 100 10.64 -11.43 -5.09
C ASN A 100 9.92 -10.36 -5.90
#